data_AF-A0A3Q2UQU6-F1
#
_entry.id   AF-A0A3Q2UQU6-F1
#
_cell.length_a   1.000
_cell.length_b   1.000
_cell.length_c   1.000
_cell.angle_alpha   90.00
_cell.angle_beta   90.00
_cell.angle_gamma   90.00
#
_symmetry.space_group_name_H-M   'P 1'
#
loop_
_entity.id
_entity.type
_entity.pdbx_description
1 polymer ?
#
loop_
_entity_poly.entity_id
_entity_poly.type
_entity_poly.pdbx_seq_one_letter_code
_entity_poly.pdbx_strand_id
1 'polypeptide(L)'
;LTKRWVPCGGVATTWSQRWVTCGGVATTWSQRWVTCGGVATSWSQRWVTCGGVAITWSQRWITCGGVATTWSQRWVTCGGVATTWSQRWVTCGGVATSWSQRWVTCGGVAITWSQRWITCGGVATTWSQRWVTCGGVATTWSQRWVTCGGVAGRCPHKCFFLPTSSLTLIFLLHRLLKATK
;
A
#
# COMPACT_ATOMS: atom_id res chain seq x y z
N LEU A 1 -19.62 -31.32 -14.22
CA LEU A 1 -18.15 -31.08 -14.31
C LEU A 1 -17.88 -29.59 -14.11
N THR A 2 -17.57 -29.14 -12.88
CA THR A 2 -17.13 -27.75 -12.67
C THR A 2 -15.75 -27.60 -13.30
N LYS A 3 -15.65 -26.78 -14.36
CA LYS A 3 -14.39 -26.57 -15.08
C LYS A 3 -13.37 -25.90 -14.15
N ARG A 4 -12.47 -26.70 -13.57
CA ARG A 4 -11.46 -26.23 -12.62
C ARG A 4 -10.63 -25.04 -13.13
N TRP A 5 -10.50 -24.88 -14.45
CA TRP A 5 -9.73 -23.85 -15.13
C TRP A 5 -10.55 -23.18 -16.24
N VAL A 6 -10.41 -21.85 -16.36
CA VAL A 6 -10.98 -21.06 -17.47
C VAL A 6 -9.88 -20.19 -18.10
N PRO A 7 -9.28 -20.64 -19.21
CA PRO A 7 -8.41 -19.81 -20.05
C PRO A 7 -9.23 -19.03 -21.10
N CYS A 8 -8.97 -17.73 -21.25
CA CYS A 8 -9.59 -16.89 -22.28
C CYS A 8 -8.60 -15.85 -22.83
N GLY A 9 -8.61 -15.61 -24.14
CA GLY A 9 -7.79 -14.54 -24.75
C GLY A 9 -8.40 -13.14 -24.61
N GLY A 10 -9.72 -13.03 -24.79
CA GLY A 10 -10.44 -11.75 -24.83
C GLY A 10 -11.14 -11.42 -23.52
N VAL A 11 -12.38 -11.90 -23.35
CA VAL A 11 -13.25 -11.59 -22.19
C VAL A 11 -13.70 -12.87 -21.51
N ALA A 12 -13.67 -12.90 -20.18
CA ALA A 12 -14.13 -14.00 -19.35
C ALA A 12 -15.08 -13.52 -18.26
N THR A 13 -16.25 -14.14 -18.16
CA THR A 13 -17.21 -13.93 -17.07
C THR A 13 -17.45 -15.26 -16.35
N THR A 14 -17.08 -15.37 -15.08
CA THR A 14 -17.15 -16.65 -14.35
C THR A 14 -17.58 -16.50 -12.89
N TRP A 15 -18.29 -17.50 -12.35
CA TRP A 15 -18.97 -17.36 -11.05
C TRP A 15 -18.45 -18.24 -9.91
N SER A 16 -17.86 -19.40 -10.22
CA SER A 16 -17.50 -20.40 -9.20
C SER A 16 -16.43 -21.37 -9.72
N GLN A 17 -15.33 -20.81 -10.21
CA GLN A 17 -14.20 -21.59 -10.67
C GLN A 17 -13.08 -21.61 -9.61
N ARG A 18 -12.10 -22.47 -9.83
CA ARG A 18 -10.92 -22.49 -8.96
C ARG A 18 -9.84 -21.54 -9.50
N TRP A 19 -9.73 -21.45 -10.83
CA TRP A 19 -8.70 -20.71 -11.53
C TRP A 19 -9.25 -20.06 -12.80
N VAL A 20 -8.97 -18.77 -12.98
CA VAL A 20 -9.28 -18.01 -14.19
C VAL A 20 -8.01 -17.33 -14.69
N THR A 21 -7.73 -17.50 -15.99
CA THR A 21 -6.64 -16.83 -16.68
C THR A 21 -7.19 -16.14 -17.92
N CYS A 22 -7.06 -14.82 -17.99
CA CYS A 22 -7.56 -14.03 -19.11
C CYS A 22 -6.49 -13.07 -19.66
N GLY A 23 -6.38 -12.97 -20.98
CA GLY A 23 -5.50 -11.97 -21.62
C GLY A 23 -6.05 -10.54 -21.51
N GLY A 24 -7.34 -10.36 -21.80
CA GLY A 24 -8.01 -9.06 -21.82
C GLY A 24 -8.73 -8.71 -20.52
N VAL A 25 -10.00 -9.08 -20.42
CA VAL A 25 -10.91 -8.65 -19.34
C VAL A 25 -11.50 -9.85 -18.60
N ALA A 26 -11.36 -9.89 -17.28
CA ALA A 26 -11.91 -10.93 -16.43
C ALA A 26 -12.89 -10.34 -15.40
N THR A 27 -14.14 -10.78 -15.44
CA THR A 27 -15.18 -10.45 -14.46
C THR A 27 -15.54 -11.72 -13.69
N THR A 28 -15.24 -11.74 -12.39
CA THR A 28 -15.17 -13.01 -11.66
C THR A 28 -15.73 -12.93 -10.25
N TRP A 29 -16.56 -13.91 -9.88
CA TRP A 29 -17.07 -14.05 -8.52
C TRP A 29 -16.53 -15.35 -7.89
N SER A 30 -16.31 -15.32 -6.58
CA SER A 30 -16.05 -16.51 -5.74
C SER A 30 -14.95 -17.44 -6.28
N GLN A 31 -13.82 -16.85 -6.67
CA GLN A 31 -12.67 -17.57 -7.23
C GLN A 31 -11.57 -17.76 -6.20
N ARG A 32 -10.79 -18.84 -6.34
CA ARG A 32 -9.56 -18.98 -5.55
C ARG A 32 -8.41 -18.15 -6.13
N TRP A 33 -8.28 -18.13 -7.46
CA TRP A 33 -7.18 -17.46 -8.17
C TRP A 33 -7.67 -16.84 -9.49
N VAL A 34 -7.29 -15.58 -9.72
CA VAL A 34 -7.52 -14.88 -10.99
C VAL A 34 -6.21 -14.27 -11.46
N THR A 35 -5.86 -14.52 -12.72
CA THR A 35 -4.76 -13.87 -13.44
C THR A 35 -5.32 -13.17 -14.67
N CYS A 36 -5.06 -11.87 -14.82
CA CYS A 36 -5.54 -11.09 -15.96
C CYS A 36 -4.44 -10.19 -16.53
N GLY A 37 -4.25 -10.17 -17.85
CA GLY A 37 -3.33 -9.25 -18.51
C GLY A 37 -3.81 -7.80 -18.46
N GLY A 38 -5.07 -7.57 -18.84
CA GLY A 38 -5.68 -6.24 -18.91
C GLY A 38 -6.41 -5.82 -17.63
N VAL A 39 -7.70 -6.14 -17.55
CA VAL A 39 -8.61 -5.65 -16.49
C VAL A 39 -9.23 -6.81 -15.72
N ALA A 40 -9.10 -6.79 -14.39
CA ALA A 40 -9.71 -7.78 -13.50
C ALA A 40 -10.73 -7.12 -12.55
N THR A 41 -11.99 -7.47 -12.70
CA THR A 41 -13.07 -7.11 -11.77
C THR A 41 -13.45 -8.35 -10.97
N SER A 42 -13.37 -8.26 -9.65
CA SER A 42 -13.47 -9.46 -8.81
C SER A 42 -14.15 -9.28 -7.45
N TRP A 43 -15.02 -10.24 -7.15
CA TRP A 43 -15.72 -10.35 -5.87
C TRP A 43 -15.30 -11.62 -5.14
N SER A 44 -14.99 -11.49 -3.84
CA SER A 44 -14.71 -12.60 -2.92
C SER A 44 -13.64 -13.58 -3.42
N GLN A 45 -12.36 -13.19 -3.37
CA GLN A 45 -11.27 -14.00 -3.91
C GLN A 45 -10.09 -14.14 -2.96
N ARG A 46 -9.33 -15.23 -3.11
CA ARG A 46 -8.12 -15.39 -2.31
C ARG A 46 -6.92 -14.64 -2.91
N TRP A 47 -6.76 -14.69 -4.23
CA TRP A 47 -5.61 -14.12 -4.94
C TRP A 47 -6.00 -13.52 -6.29
N VAL A 48 -5.56 -12.30 -6.55
CA VAL A 48 -5.66 -11.64 -7.86
C VAL A 48 -4.30 -11.14 -8.31
N THR A 49 -3.93 -11.48 -9.54
CA THR A 49 -2.78 -10.90 -10.25
C THR A 49 -3.27 -10.22 -11.51
N CYS A 50 -2.96 -8.94 -11.68
CA CYS A 50 -3.39 -8.17 -12.85
C CYS A 50 -2.27 -7.28 -13.40
N GLY A 51 -2.03 -7.34 -14.71
CA GLY A 51 -1.04 -6.48 -15.38
C GLY A 51 -1.48 -5.02 -15.42
N GLY A 52 -2.73 -4.76 -15.81
CA GLY A 52 -3.29 -3.41 -15.95
C GLY A 52 -4.06 -2.93 -14.72
N VAL A 53 -5.37 -3.20 -14.67
CA VAL A 53 -6.31 -2.61 -13.70
C VAL A 53 -7.02 -3.70 -12.89
N ALA A 54 -6.94 -3.63 -11.57
CA ALA A 54 -7.65 -4.51 -10.65
C ALA A 54 -8.70 -3.76 -9.82
N ILE A 55 -9.97 -4.18 -9.90
CA ILE A 55 -11.09 -3.63 -9.11
C ILE A 55 -11.69 -4.75 -8.26
N THR A 56 -11.65 -4.60 -6.93
CA THR A 56 -11.80 -5.75 -6.02
C THR A 56 -12.48 -5.40 -4.70
N TRP A 57 -13.48 -6.20 -4.30
CA TRP A 57 -14.25 -5.89 -3.08
C TRP A 57 -13.74 -6.59 -1.82
N SER A 58 -13.56 -7.91 -1.84
CA SER A 58 -13.24 -8.71 -0.63
C SER A 58 -12.17 -9.75 -0.93
N GLN A 59 -10.91 -9.48 -0.58
CA GLN A 59 -9.80 -10.34 -1.00
C GLN A 59 -8.66 -10.48 0.01
N ARG A 60 -7.91 -11.57 -0.08
CA ARG A 60 -6.78 -11.80 0.81
C ARG A 60 -5.49 -11.15 0.27
N TRP A 61 -5.25 -11.26 -1.04
CA TRP A 61 -4.01 -10.80 -1.68
C TRP A 61 -4.26 -10.27 -3.09
N ILE A 62 -3.65 -9.12 -3.41
CA ILE A 62 -3.64 -8.51 -4.74
C ILE A 62 -2.23 -8.14 -5.13
N THR A 63 -1.87 -8.46 -6.37
CA THR A 63 -0.71 -7.91 -7.07
C THR A 63 -1.19 -7.25 -8.36
N CYS A 64 -0.89 -5.97 -8.54
CA CYS A 64 -1.26 -5.21 -9.73
C CYS A 64 -0.06 -4.43 -10.29
N GLY A 65 0.15 -4.48 -11.60
CA GLY A 65 1.20 -3.69 -12.26
C GLY A 65 0.84 -2.21 -12.37
N GLY A 66 -0.41 -1.92 -12.77
CA GLY A 66 -0.89 -0.57 -13.02
C GLY A 66 -1.69 0.03 -11.86
N VAL A 67 -3.01 -0.19 -11.85
CA VAL A 67 -3.97 0.47 -10.95
C VAL A 67 -4.77 -0.54 -10.15
N ALA A 68 -4.78 -0.40 -8.83
CA ALA A 68 -5.54 -1.25 -7.92
C ALA A 68 -6.57 -0.43 -7.11
N THR A 69 -7.85 -0.77 -7.23
CA THR A 69 -8.95 -0.21 -6.44
C THR A 69 -9.57 -1.32 -5.59
N THR A 70 -9.60 -1.14 -4.26
CA THR A 70 -9.70 -2.27 -3.32
C THR A 70 -10.45 -1.90 -2.03
N TRP A 71 -11.52 -2.61 -1.65
CA TRP A 71 -12.39 -2.19 -0.52
C TRP A 71 -12.19 -2.87 0.85
N SER A 72 -11.82 -4.15 0.92
CA SER A 72 -11.69 -4.87 2.21
C SER A 72 -10.71 -6.03 2.10
N GLN A 73 -9.46 -5.82 2.53
CA GLN A 73 -8.38 -6.74 2.18
C GLN A 73 -7.26 -6.87 3.21
N ARG A 74 -6.46 -7.94 3.09
CA ARG A 74 -5.30 -8.12 3.96
C ARG A 74 -4.02 -7.53 3.35
N TRP A 75 -3.77 -7.73 2.07
CA TRP A 75 -2.52 -7.34 1.41
C TRP A 75 -2.75 -6.84 -0.02
N VAL A 76 -2.20 -5.67 -0.34
CA VAL A 76 -2.18 -5.09 -1.69
C VAL A 76 -0.75 -4.72 -2.06
N THR A 77 -0.31 -5.16 -3.23
CA THR A 77 0.94 -4.73 -3.87
C THR A 77 0.60 -4.12 -5.23
N CYS A 78 0.98 -2.87 -5.45
CA CYS A 78 0.73 -2.16 -6.71
C CYS A 78 2.00 -1.48 -7.22
N GLY A 79 2.29 -1.60 -8.52
CA GLY A 79 3.40 -0.87 -9.14
C GLY A 79 3.11 0.62 -9.31
N GLY A 80 1.91 0.96 -9.79
CA GLY A 80 1.50 2.32 -10.10
C GLY A 80 0.68 2.99 -9.00
N VAL A 81 -0.65 2.83 -9.06
CA VAL A 81 -1.61 3.56 -8.20
C VAL A 81 -2.45 2.58 -7.38
N ALA A 82 -2.52 2.79 -6.07
CA ALA A 82 -3.35 1.99 -5.18
C ALA A 82 -4.36 2.87 -4.42
N THR A 83 -5.64 2.59 -4.61
CA THR A 83 -6.76 3.19 -3.87
C THR A 83 -7.40 2.11 -3.01
N THR A 84 -7.35 2.30 -1.68
CA THR A 84 -7.54 1.21 -0.72
C THR A 84 -8.41 1.63 0.46
N TRP A 85 -9.51 0.92 0.70
CA TRP A 85 -10.32 1.03 1.91
C TRP A 85 -10.09 -0.19 2.81
N SER A 86 -10.06 0.03 4.13
CA SER A 86 -10.06 -1.02 5.18
C SER A 86 -9.10 -2.19 4.95
N GLN A 87 -7.79 -1.97 5.19
CA GLN A 87 -6.77 -2.99 4.92
C GLN A 87 -5.71 -3.15 6.00
N ARG A 88 -5.01 -4.28 5.98
CA ARG A 88 -3.88 -4.49 6.90
C ARG A 88 -2.57 -3.95 6.35
N TRP A 89 -2.26 -4.21 5.08
CA TRP A 89 -0.98 -3.87 4.46
C TRP A 89 -1.15 -3.40 3.02
N VAL A 90 -0.53 -2.27 2.68
CA VAL A 90 -0.43 -1.74 1.32
C VAL A 90 1.02 -1.45 1.00
N THR A 91 1.47 -1.94 -0.16
CA THR A 91 2.77 -1.59 -0.76
C THR A 91 2.49 -1.00 -2.15
N CYS A 92 2.96 0.22 -2.40
CA CYS A 92 2.79 0.88 -3.68
C CYS A 92 4.11 1.49 -4.18
N GLY A 93 4.44 1.32 -5.45
CA GLY A 93 5.60 1.96 -6.06
C GLY A 93 5.37 3.47 -6.28
N GLY A 94 4.21 3.82 -6.83
CA GLY A 94 3.86 5.21 -7.19
C GLY A 94 3.04 5.94 -6.14
N VAL A 95 1.70 5.85 -6.24
CA VAL A 95 0.75 6.62 -5.43
C VAL A 95 -0.15 5.71 -4.63
N ALA A 96 -0.24 5.96 -3.32
CA ALA A 96 -1.11 5.22 -2.41
C ALA A 96 -2.11 6.15 -1.72
N THR A 97 -3.40 5.91 -1.95
CA THR A 97 -4.52 6.60 -1.27
C THR A 97 -5.25 5.62 -0.37
N SER A 98 -5.39 5.96 0.91
CA SER A 98 -5.76 4.97 1.92
C SER A 98 -6.51 5.50 3.14
N TRP A 99 -7.70 4.96 3.42
CA TRP A 99 -8.58 5.49 4.48
C TRP A 99 -8.36 4.87 5.86
N SER A 100 -8.24 3.55 5.97
CA SER A 100 -8.20 2.82 7.25
C SER A 100 -7.25 1.63 7.18
N GLN A 101 -6.00 1.82 7.64
CA GLN A 101 -4.94 0.82 7.44
C GLN A 101 -4.01 0.62 8.63
N ARG A 102 -3.45 -0.59 8.75
CA ARG A 102 -2.42 -0.82 9.77
C ARG A 102 -1.04 -0.37 9.29
N TRP A 103 -0.69 -0.67 8.03
CA TRP A 103 0.63 -0.41 7.47
C TRP A 103 0.54 0.03 6.01
N VAL A 104 1.24 1.11 5.67
CA VAL A 104 1.42 1.58 4.30
C VAL A 104 2.90 1.80 4.01
N THR A 105 3.35 1.25 2.89
CA THR A 105 4.66 1.52 2.31
C THR A 105 4.46 2.08 0.91
N CYS A 106 4.99 3.27 0.64
CA CYS A 106 4.87 3.92 -0.66
C CYS A 106 6.20 4.49 -1.13
N GLY A 107 6.60 4.21 -2.38
CA GLY A 107 7.80 4.79 -2.97
C GLY A 107 7.65 6.29 -3.26
N GLY A 108 6.54 6.68 -3.87
CA GLY A 108 6.26 8.06 -4.28
C GLY A 108 5.43 8.85 -3.28
N VAL A 109 4.10 8.83 -3.45
CA VAL A 109 3.16 9.69 -2.71
C VAL A 109 2.18 8.86 -1.88
N ALA A 110 2.07 9.16 -0.58
CA ALA A 110 1.13 8.53 0.33
C ALA A 110 0.11 9.55 0.87
N ILE A 111 -1.18 9.32 0.62
CA ILE A 111 -2.30 10.11 1.15
C ILE A 111 -3.12 9.20 2.07
N THR A 112 -3.19 9.55 3.36
CA THR A 112 -3.65 8.61 4.39
C THR A 112 -4.51 9.27 5.47
N TRP A 113 -5.68 8.68 5.79
CA TRP A 113 -6.58 9.26 6.81
C TRP A 113 -6.39 8.67 8.21
N SER A 114 -6.51 7.35 8.38
CA SER A 114 -6.41 6.70 9.70
C SER A 114 -5.50 5.48 9.67
N GLN A 115 -4.28 5.62 10.21
CA GLN A 115 -3.27 4.56 10.11
C GLN A 115 -2.39 4.35 11.33
N ARG A 116 -1.87 3.13 11.51
CA ARG A 116 -0.90 2.90 12.60
C ARG A 116 0.53 3.24 12.19
N TRP A 117 0.94 2.88 10.97
CA TRP A 117 2.31 3.03 10.49
C TRP A 117 2.36 3.40 9.01
N ILE A 118 3.18 4.39 8.68
CA ILE A 118 3.44 4.83 7.31
C ILE A 118 4.94 4.91 7.08
N THR A 119 5.38 4.36 5.95
CA THR A 119 6.71 4.59 5.38
C THR A 119 6.54 5.12 3.96
N CYS A 120 7.08 6.29 3.68
CA CYS A 120 7.00 6.91 2.36
C CYS A 120 8.37 7.42 1.89
N GLY A 121 8.78 7.11 0.67
CA GLY A 121 10.03 7.61 0.09
C GLY A 121 9.96 9.09 -0.27
N GLY A 122 8.87 9.52 -0.91
CA GLY A 122 8.68 10.89 -1.39
C GLY A 122 7.85 11.77 -0.46
N VAL A 123 6.54 11.84 -0.69
CA VAL A 123 5.62 12.79 -0.03
C VAL A 123 4.54 12.05 0.76
N ALA A 124 4.40 12.38 2.04
CA ALA A 124 3.37 11.84 2.91
C ALA A 124 2.41 12.93 3.40
N THR A 125 1.11 12.77 3.12
CA THR A 125 0.02 13.61 3.65
C THR A 125 -0.87 12.76 4.54
N THR A 126 -0.94 13.09 5.84
CA THR A 126 -1.45 12.15 6.84
C THR A 126 -2.32 12.84 7.92
N TRP A 127 -3.56 12.40 8.13
CA TRP A 127 -4.46 13.04 9.12
C TRP A 127 -4.40 12.47 10.54
N SER A 128 -4.54 11.16 10.75
CA SER A 128 -4.56 10.52 12.09
C SER A 128 -3.69 9.27 12.14
N GLN A 129 -2.50 9.38 12.73
CA GLN A 129 -1.51 8.31 12.73
C GLN A 129 -0.75 8.09 14.04
N ARG A 130 -0.21 6.88 14.24
CA ARG A 130 0.72 6.66 15.35
C ARG A 130 2.18 6.94 14.96
N TRP A 131 2.60 6.48 13.79
CA TRP A 131 3.99 6.58 13.33
C TRP A 131 4.06 6.92 11.84
N VAL A 132 4.86 7.92 11.50
CA VAL A 132 5.13 8.33 10.12
C VAL A 132 6.63 8.43 9.91
N THR A 133 7.13 7.74 8.88
CA THR A 133 8.49 7.86 8.38
C THR A 133 8.43 8.32 6.92
N CYS A 134 9.08 9.44 6.61
CA CYS A 134 9.08 10.00 5.26
C CYS A 134 10.51 10.39 4.83
N GLY A 135 10.93 9.99 3.63
CA GLY A 135 12.23 10.39 3.07
C GLY A 135 12.26 11.85 2.63
N GLY A 136 11.16 12.35 2.06
CA GLY A 136 11.02 13.72 1.57
C GLY A 136 10.18 14.60 2.49
N VAL A 137 8.94 14.88 2.05
CA VAL A 137 8.06 15.88 2.68
C VAL A 137 6.92 15.21 3.44
N ALA A 138 6.75 15.57 4.71
CA ALA A 138 5.65 15.08 5.55
C ALA A 138 4.71 16.23 5.97
N THR A 139 3.42 16.11 5.66
CA THR A 139 2.35 16.99 6.13
C THR A 139 1.41 16.20 7.04
N THR A 140 1.35 16.54 8.33
CA THR A 140 0.73 15.69 9.34
C THR A 140 -0.13 16.48 10.33
N TRP A 141 -1.34 16.01 10.66
CA TRP A 141 -2.26 16.73 11.58
C TRP A 141 -2.34 16.15 12.99
N SER A 142 -2.60 14.85 13.14
CA SER A 142 -2.71 14.16 14.44
C SER A 142 -1.79 12.94 14.48
N GLN A 143 -0.66 13.06 15.18
CA GLN A 143 0.33 12.00 15.24
C GLN A 143 1.11 11.91 16.54
N ARG A 144 1.56 10.69 16.88
CA ARG A 144 2.42 10.47 18.05
C ARG A 144 3.91 10.64 17.72
N TRP A 145 4.34 10.17 16.55
CA TRP A 145 5.74 10.20 16.12
C TRP A 145 5.88 10.46 14.62
N VAL A 146 6.80 11.35 14.25
CA VAL A 146 7.20 11.63 12.87
C VAL A 146 8.71 11.64 12.76
N THR A 147 9.21 10.96 11.74
CA THR A 147 10.60 11.09 11.27
C THR A 147 10.56 11.50 9.80
N CYS A 148 11.23 12.59 9.45
CA CYS A 148 11.35 13.06 8.08
C CYS A 148 12.82 13.34 7.71
N GLY A 149 13.24 12.91 6.53
CA GLY A 149 14.56 13.23 5.98
C GLY A 149 14.63 14.62 5.31
N GLY A 150 13.47 15.16 4.91
CA GLY A 150 13.32 16.48 4.32
C GLY A 150 12.49 17.43 5.19
N VAL A 151 11.41 17.99 4.64
CA VAL A 151 10.61 19.06 5.28
C VAL A 151 9.40 18.50 6.02
N ALA A 152 9.11 19.00 7.23
CA ALA A 152 7.89 18.71 7.99
C ALA A 152 6.95 19.91 8.09
N GLY A 153 5.77 19.82 7.50
CA GLY A 153 4.70 20.82 7.56
C GLY A 153 3.65 20.45 8.60
N ARG A 154 3.73 21.10 9.77
CA ARG A 154 2.86 21.01 10.98
C ARG A 154 3.16 19.83 11.95
N CYS A 155 3.53 20.20 13.18
CA CYS A 155 3.66 19.32 14.35
C CYS A 155 3.14 20.03 15.63
N PRO A 156 2.09 19.53 16.31
CA PRO A 156 1.81 19.88 17.70
C PRO A 156 2.53 18.98 18.72
N HIS A 157 3.17 17.87 18.30
CA HIS A 157 3.89 16.96 19.20
C HIS A 157 5.18 16.36 18.59
N LYS A 158 6.19 16.20 19.47
CA LYS A 158 7.53 15.57 19.33
C LYS A 158 7.92 15.15 17.89
N CYS A 159 8.52 16.08 17.15
CA CYS A 159 9.14 15.81 15.86
C CYS A 159 10.66 15.60 16.07
N PHE A 160 11.17 14.44 15.65
CA PHE A 160 12.60 14.14 15.67
C PHE A 160 13.15 14.42 14.27
N PHE A 161 13.89 15.51 14.16
CA PHE A 161 14.62 15.86 12.96
C PHE A 161 16.00 15.21 13.05
N LEU A 162 16.35 14.33 12.11
CA LEU A 162 17.71 13.81 11.97
C LEU A 162 18.37 14.60 10.84
N PRO A 163 19.15 15.66 11.14
CA PRO A 163 19.92 16.32 10.11
C PRO A 163 20.98 15.35 9.58
N THR A 164 21.07 15.23 8.26
CA THR A 164 21.98 14.35 7.51
C THR A 164 23.46 14.80 7.57
N SER A 165 23.87 15.49 8.62
CA SER A 165 25.25 15.93 8.80
C SER A 165 26.06 14.84 9.50
N SER A 166 27.01 14.22 8.78
CA SER A 166 27.84 13.10 9.22
C SER A 166 28.53 13.32 10.59
N LEU A 167 28.82 14.57 10.95
CA LEU A 167 29.43 14.96 12.23
C LEU A 167 28.48 14.83 13.43
N THR A 168 27.18 15.10 13.26
CA THR A 168 26.21 14.96 14.35
C THR A 168 25.93 13.51 14.72
N LEU A 169 26.06 12.57 13.78
CA LEU A 169 25.92 11.14 14.05
C LEU A 169 27.06 10.64 14.96
N ILE A 170 28.29 11.07 14.70
CA ILE A 170 29.47 10.74 15.53
C ILE A 170 29.31 11.31 16.95
N PHE A 171 28.87 12.56 17.08
CA PHE A 171 28.62 13.16 18.38
C PHE A 171 27.45 12.52 19.14
N LEU A 172 26.39 12.08 18.45
CA LEU A 172 25.27 11.36 19.08
C LEU A 172 25.68 9.96 19.54
N LEU A 173 26.44 9.22 18.71
CA LEU A 173 27.03 7.92 19.08
C LEU A 173 27.93 8.07 20.31
N HIS A 174 28.76 9.11 20.35
CA HIS A 174 29.66 9.36 21.48
C HIS A 174 28.91 9.76 22.76
N ARG A 175 27.77 10.46 22.66
CA ARG A 175 26.91 10.76 23.84
C ARG A 175 26.10 9.55 24.30
N LEU A 176 25.65 8.70 23.39
CA LEU A 176 24.94 7.46 23.73
C LEU A 176 25.86 6.43 24.38
N LEU A 177 27.13 6.33 23.95
CA LEU A 177 28.15 5.48 24.58
C LEU A 177 28.59 5.96 25.98
N LYS A 178 28.48 7.25 26.28
CA LYS A 178 28.76 7.81 27.62
C LYS A 178 27.58 7.68 28.59
N ALA A 179 26.36 7.47 28.09
CA ALA A 179 25.16 7.31 28.92
C ALA A 179 24.90 5.85 29.34
N THR A 180 25.67 4.90 28.80
CA THR A 180 25.56 3.46 29.09
C THR A 180 26.73 2.90 29.91
N LYS A 181 27.61 3.76 30.45
CA LYS A 181 28.64 3.42 31.45
C LYS A 181 28.42 4.23 32.72
#